data_AF-A0A7J6P8D3-F1
#
_entry.id   AF-A0A7J6P8D3-F1
#
_cell.length_a   1.000
_cell.length_b   1.000
_cell.length_c   1.000
_cell.angle_alpha   90.00
_cell.angle_beta   90.00
_cell.angle_gamma   90.00
#
_symmetry.space_group_name_H-M   'P 1'
#
loop_
_entity.id
_entity.type
_entity.pdbx_description
1 polymer ?
#
loop_
_entity_poly.entity_id
_entity_poly.type
_entity_poly.pdbx_seq_one_letter_code
_entity_poly.pdbx_strand_id
1 'polypeptide(L)'
;MNRDDPVDIRVEEFYNSTSSAVPIKRINRKFYAFGSAQVEIDVVNGKLLVRSEDGWNNGKYGAVEKFLVHYEPIEREKAGLPPLAY
;
A
#
# COMPACT_ATOMS: atom_id res chain seq x y z
N MET A 1 -5.03 -13.37 16.26
CA MET A 1 -5.06 -12.34 15.19
C MET A 1 -5.76 -11.12 15.77
N ASN A 2 -5.02 -10.11 16.23
CA ASN A 2 -5.63 -8.86 16.72
C ASN A 2 -6.03 -8.04 15.50
N ARG A 3 -7.34 -8.00 15.19
CA ARG A 3 -7.92 -7.19 14.11
C ARG A 3 -8.00 -5.70 14.47
N ASP A 4 -7.58 -5.33 15.67
CA ASP A 4 -7.65 -3.98 16.23
C ASP A 4 -6.35 -3.19 16.12
N ASP A 5 -5.41 -3.57 15.23
CA ASP A 5 -4.25 -2.71 14.99
C ASP A 5 -4.72 -1.44 14.25
N PRO A 6 -4.49 -0.23 14.79
CA PRO A 6 -4.92 1.01 14.15
C PRO A 6 -4.34 1.19 12.75
N VAL A 7 -3.20 0.56 12.44
CA VAL A 7 -2.64 0.56 11.09
C VAL A 7 -3.51 -0.26 10.14
N ASP A 8 -3.96 -1.45 10.55
CA ASP A 8 -4.80 -2.32 9.72
C ASP A 8 -6.13 -1.63 9.37
N ILE A 9 -6.78 -1.04 10.39
CA ILE A 9 -8.05 -0.32 10.20
C ILE A 9 -7.85 0.81 9.19
N ARG A 10 -6.78 1.59 9.35
CA ARG A 10 -6.53 2.73 8.47
C ARG A 10 -6.17 2.31 7.05
N VAL A 11 -5.39 1.24 6.89
CA VAL A 11 -5.10 0.64 5.58
C VAL A 11 -6.38 0.18 4.92
N GLU A 12 -7.23 -0.56 5.63
CA GLU A 12 -8.50 -1.03 5.09
C GLU A 12 -9.42 0.14 4.69
N GLU A 13 -9.55 1.17 5.53
CA GLU A 13 -10.30 2.39 5.20
C GLU A 13 -9.75 3.09 3.95
N PHE A 14 -8.44 3.28 3.87
CA PHE A 14 -7.80 3.93 2.73
C PHE A 14 -8.06 3.15 1.44
N TYR A 15 -7.86 1.83 1.47
CA TYR A 15 -8.10 0.98 0.30
C TYR A 15 -9.58 0.89 -0.07
N ASN A 16 -10.51 0.84 0.89
CA ASN A 16 -11.94 0.88 0.61
C ASN A 16 -12.38 2.24 0.01
N SER A 17 -11.68 3.32 0.34
CA SER A 17 -11.91 4.64 -0.26
C SER A 17 -11.28 4.80 -1.64
N THR A 18 -10.36 3.91 -2.02
CA THR A 18 -9.62 3.97 -3.28
C THR A 18 -10.15 2.90 -4.23
N SER A 19 -10.33 3.19 -5.51
CA SER A 19 -10.70 2.16 -6.50
C SER A 19 -9.51 1.33 -7.00
N SER A 20 -8.54 1.07 -6.12
CA SER A 20 -7.34 0.31 -6.47
C SER A 20 -7.73 -1.12 -6.82
N ALA A 21 -7.35 -1.57 -8.02
CA ALA A 21 -7.57 -2.95 -8.45
C ALA A 21 -6.46 -3.90 -7.96
N VAL A 22 -5.36 -3.35 -7.43
CA VAL A 22 -4.23 -4.14 -6.94
C VAL A 22 -4.54 -4.58 -5.51
N PRO A 23 -4.51 -5.89 -5.22
CA PRO A 23 -4.81 -6.37 -3.89
C PRO A 23 -3.70 -5.98 -2.91
N ILE A 24 -4.09 -5.41 -1.77
CA ILE A 24 -3.22 -5.31 -0.59
C ILE A 24 -3.51 -6.45 0.38
N LYS A 25 -2.47 -7.11 0.88
CA LYS A 25 -2.57 -8.22 1.83
C LYS A 25 -1.61 -8.01 2.98
N ARG A 26 -2.09 -8.11 4.22
CA ARG A 26 -1.21 -8.08 5.39
C ARG A 26 -0.33 -9.32 5.43
N ILE A 27 0.97 -9.13 5.61
CA ILE A 27 1.94 -10.21 5.86
C ILE A 27 2.13 -10.37 7.37
N ASN A 28 2.46 -9.27 8.06
CA ASN A 28 2.65 -9.24 9.51
C ASN A 28 2.29 -7.83 10.06
N ARG A 29 2.69 -7.52 11.30
CA ARG A 29 2.44 -6.20 11.87
C ARG A 29 3.31 -5.16 11.15
N LYS A 30 2.68 -4.13 10.56
CA LYS A 30 3.29 -3.11 9.70
C LYS A 30 3.73 -3.58 8.31
N PHE A 31 3.92 -4.86 8.02
CA PHE A 31 4.31 -5.29 6.66
C PHE A 31 3.13 -5.85 5.86
N TYR A 32 3.02 -5.38 4.62
CA TYR A 32 1.96 -5.69 3.67
C TYR A 32 2.56 -6.04 2.31
N ALA A 33 1.86 -6.87 1.55
CA ALA A 33 2.10 -7.10 0.14
C ALA A 33 1.11 -6.25 -0.67
N PHE A 34 1.61 -5.40 -1.55
CA PHE A 34 0.83 -4.71 -2.57
C PHE A 34 1.13 -5.34 -3.92
N GLY A 35 0.22 -6.19 -4.41
CA GLY A 35 0.50 -7.06 -5.55
C GLY A 35 1.68 -7.99 -5.27
N SER A 36 2.77 -7.80 -5.99
CA SER A 36 4.06 -8.49 -5.86
C SER A 36 5.08 -7.73 -4.99
N ALA A 37 4.83 -6.46 -4.67
CA ALA A 37 5.74 -5.63 -3.89
C ALA A 37 5.52 -5.80 -2.38
N GLN A 38 6.60 -5.94 -1.61
CA GLN A 38 6.54 -5.93 -0.14
C GLN A 38 6.83 -4.53 0.39
N VAL A 39 5.96 -4.07 1.29
CA VAL A 39 6.03 -2.73 1.85
C VAL A 39 5.77 -2.72 3.35
N GLU A 40 6.45 -1.80 4.03
CA GLU A 40 6.21 -1.45 5.42
C GLU A 40 5.27 -0.24 5.46
N ILE A 41 4.17 -0.35 6.18
CA ILE A 41 3.15 0.68 6.36
C ILE A 41 3.06 1.02 7.85
N ASP A 42 3.07 2.32 8.14
CA ASP A 42 2.91 2.84 9.49
C ASP A 42 1.93 4.02 9.51
N VAL A 43 1.38 4.31 10.68
CA VAL A 43 0.50 5.47 10.89
C VAL A 43 1.22 6.49 11.77
N VAL A 44 1.54 7.64 11.19
CA VAL A 44 2.23 8.74 11.88
C VAL A 44 1.35 9.98 11.82
N ASN A 45 0.95 10.52 12.97
CA ASN A 45 0.03 11.67 13.08
C ASN A 45 -1.27 11.49 12.27
N GLY A 46 -1.83 10.27 12.26
CA GLY A 46 -3.06 9.95 11.53
C GLY A 46 -2.89 9.80 10.01
N LYS A 47 -1.66 9.93 9.49
CA LYS A 47 -1.33 9.73 8.08
C LYS A 47 -0.68 8.37 7.86
N LEU A 48 -1.13 7.67 6.83
CA LEU A 48 -0.50 6.44 6.38
C LEU A 48 0.77 6.75 5.62
N LEU A 49 1.87 6.19 6.10
CA LEU A 49 3.17 6.25 5.47
C LEU A 49 3.59 4.86 5.02
N VAL A 50 4.18 4.78 3.84
CA VAL A 50 4.65 3.55 3.22
C VAL A 50 6.14 3.67 2.96
N ARG A 51 6.86 2.58 3.19
CA ARG A 51 8.25 2.40 2.82
C ARG A 51 8.35 1.09 2.04
N SER A 52 8.97 1.14 0.88
CA SER A 52 9.20 -0.05 0.06
C SER A 52 10.63 -0.56 0.20
N GLU A 53 10.82 -1.87 0.09
CA GLU A 53 12.13 -2.51 0.24
C GLU A 53 13.10 -2.16 -0.90
N ASP A 54 12.58 -1.94 -2.10
CA ASP A 54 13.34 -1.56 -3.30
C ASP A 54 13.88 -0.12 -3.29
N GLY A 55 13.69 0.61 -2.18
CA GLY A 55 14.29 1.93 -2.00
C GLY A 55 13.44 3.09 -2.52
N TRP A 56 12.16 2.87 -2.80
CA TRP A 56 11.22 3.95 -3.13
C TRP A 56 11.26 5.07 -2.08
N ASN A 57 11.17 6.32 -2.54
CA ASN A 57 11.32 7.52 -1.72
C ASN A 57 12.65 7.55 -0.93
N ASN A 58 13.76 7.15 -1.57
CA ASN A 58 15.10 7.04 -0.97
C ASN A 58 15.15 6.07 0.22
N GLY A 59 14.33 5.01 0.19
CA GLY A 59 14.17 4.06 1.29
C GLY A 59 13.53 4.65 2.54
N LYS A 60 12.88 5.82 2.43
CA LYS A 60 12.19 6.50 3.53
C LYS A 60 10.68 6.37 3.40
N TYR A 61 10.01 6.56 4.53
CA TYR A 61 8.56 6.67 4.60
C TYR A 61 8.04 7.82 3.74
N GLY A 62 7.17 7.48 2.78
CA GLY A 62 6.43 8.42 1.93
C GLY A 62 4.92 8.28 2.15
N ALA A 63 4.12 9.25 1.70
CA ALA A 63 2.67 9.15 1.81
C ALA A 63 2.12 7.97 0.99
N VAL A 64 1.17 7.22 1.55
CA VAL A 64 0.53 6.07 0.86
C VAL A 64 -0.09 6.46 -0.49
N GLU A 65 -0.62 7.67 -0.61
CA GLU A 65 -1.20 8.19 -1.85
C GLU A 65 -0.16 8.28 -2.97
N LYS A 66 1.05 8.76 -2.66
CA LYS A 66 2.16 8.82 -3.62
C LYS A 66 2.66 7.43 -3.98
N PHE A 67 2.66 6.52 -3.01
CA PHE A 67 3.03 5.13 -3.24
C PHE A 67 2.06 4.49 -4.22
N LEU A 68 0.75 4.65 -3.99
CA LEU A 68 -0.29 4.06 -4.82
C LEU A 68 -0.21 4.58 -6.27
N VAL A 69 -0.07 5.89 -6.48
CA VAL A 69 0.09 6.46 -7.83
C VAL A 69 1.31 5.89 -8.57
N HIS A 70 2.40 5.59 -7.83
CA HIS A 70 3.61 5.05 -8.43
C HIS A 70 3.54 3.54 -8.71
N TYR A 71 3.10 2.75 -7.73
CA TYR A 71 3.10 1.29 -7.82
C TYR A 71 1.86 0.70 -8.47
N GLU A 72 0.71 1.37 -8.40
CA GLU A 72 -0.51 0.85 -8.99
C GLU A 72 -0.37 0.52 -10.48
N PRO A 73 0.15 1.40 -11.36
CA PRO A 73 0.35 1.02 -12.77
C PRO A 73 1.35 -0.13 -12.93
N ILE A 74 2.42 -0.17 -12.12
CA ILE A 74 3.47 -1.19 -12.18
C ILE A 74 2.91 -2.56 -11.78
N GLU A 75 2.20 -2.63 -10.66
CA GLU A 75 1.64 -3.87 -10.14
C GLU A 75 0.43 -4.34 -10.96
N ARG A 76 -0.32 -3.42 -11.57
CA ARG A 76 -1.37 -3.78 -12.54
C ARG A 76 -0.77 -4.44 -13.78
N GLU A 77 0.28 -3.85 -14.34
CA GLU A 77 0.97 -4.42 -15.52
C GLU A 77 1.52 -5.81 -15.20
N LYS A 78 2.20 -5.97 -14.06
CA LYS A 78 2.70 -7.28 -13.61
C LYS A 78 1.59 -8.30 -13.37
N ALA A 79 0.45 -7.87 -12.84
CA ALA A 79 -0.70 -8.74 -12.59
C ALA A 79 -1.55 -9.00 -13.85
N GLY A 80 -1.23 -8.39 -14.99
CA GLY A 80 -2.04 -8.47 -16.21
C GLY A 80 -3.42 -7.80 -16.06
N LEU A 81 -3.56 -6.86 -15.13
CA LEU A 81 -4.79 -6.10 -14.92
C LEU A 81 -4.93 -4.98 -15.96
N PRO A 82 -6.16 -4.63 -16.37
CA PRO A 82 -6.39 -3.55 -17.32
C PRO A 82 -5.83 -2.22 -16.77
N PRO A 83 -5.41 -1.28 -17.62
CA PRO A 83 -4.97 0.05 -17.19
C PRO A 83 -6.12 0.78 -16.45
N LEU A 84 -5.76 1.74 -15.60
CA LEU A 84 -6.73 2.64 -14.97
C LEU A 84 -7.56 3.31 -16.08
N ALA A 85 -8.88 3.05 -16.09
CA ALA A 85 -9.79 3.77 -16.95
C ALA A 85 -9.96 5.18 -16.37
N TYR A 86 -9.49 6.19 -17.11
CA TYR A 86 -9.68 7.61 -16.81
C TYR A 86 -11.01 8.11 -17.39
#